data_AF-A0A936VH73-F1
#
_entry.id   AF-A0A936VH73-F1
#
_cell.length_a   1.000
_cell.length_b   1.000
_cell.length_c   1.000
_cell.angle_alpha   90.00
_cell.angle_beta   90.00
_cell.angle_gamma   90.00
#
_symmetry.space_group_name_H-M   'P 1'
#
loop_
_entity.id
_entity.type
_entity.pdbx_description
1 polymer ?
#
loop_
_entity_poly.entity_id
_entity_poly.type
_entity_poly.pdbx_seq_one_letter_code
_entity_poly.pdbx_strand_id
1 'polypeptide(L)' 'MKCMYCKGNLERGTAPFHVDRKGYHLVLDKVPALVCQQCGEVYFGEAEVDSIQAATLAIDAQVDKIAVPA' A
#
# COMPACT_ATOMS: atom_id res chain seq x y z
N MET A 1 -8.10 -18.31 1.35
CA MET A 1 -8.71 -17.35 2.30
C MET A 1 -9.95 -16.75 1.64
N LYS A 2 -10.98 -16.34 2.40
CA LYS A 2 -12.18 -15.70 1.81
C LYS A 2 -12.13 -14.19 2.01
N CYS A 3 -12.54 -13.44 0.99
CA CYS A 3 -12.70 -11.99 1.10
C CYS A 3 -13.69 -11.65 2.21
N MET A 4 -13.35 -10.71 3.08
CA MET A 4 -14.20 -10.32 4.19
C MET A 4 -15.48 -9.63 3.72
N TYR A 5 -15.40 -8.88 2.61
CA TYR A 5 -16.50 -8.12 2.02
C TYR A 5 -17.47 -8.98 1.20
N CYS A 6 -16.99 -9.66 0.14
CA CYS A 6 -17.87 -10.35 -0.81
C CYS A 6 -17.91 -11.88 -0.65
N LYS A 7 -17.12 -12.45 0.27
CA LYS A 7 -16.93 -13.90 0.46
C LYS A 7 -16.33 -14.65 -0.75
N GLY A 8 -15.83 -13.92 -1.74
CA GLY A 8 -15.10 -14.47 -2.90
C GLY A 8 -13.74 -15.08 -2.53
N ASN A 9 -13.13 -15.78 -3.48
CA ASN A 9 -11.80 -16.38 -3.30
C ASN A 9 -10.70 -15.31 -3.36
N LEU A 10 -9.72 -15.42 -2.46
CA LEU A 10 -8.51 -14.60 -2.46
C LEU A 10 -7.34 -15.42 -3.02
N GLU A 11 -6.59 -14.82 -3.94
CA GLU A 11 -5.43 -15.44 -4.59
C GLU A 11 -4.20 -14.54 -4.49
N ARG A 12 -3.02 -15.15 -4.50
CA ARG A 12 -1.76 -14.41 -4.48
C ARG A 12 -1.59 -13.67 -5.80
N GLY A 13 -1.26 -12.39 -5.72
CA GLY A 13 -0.99 -11.54 -6.86
C GLY A 13 -0.20 -10.32 -6.43
N THR A 14 -0.35 -9.23 -7.18
CA THR A 14 0.21 -7.92 -6.83
C THR A 14 -0.85 -6.85 -6.99
N ALA A 15 -0.76 -5.80 -6.18
CA ALA A 15 -1.62 -4.64 -6.27
C ALA A 15 -0.81 -3.35 -6.13
N PRO A 16 -1.30 -2.24 -6.70
CA PRO A 16 -0.68 -0.95 -6.49
C PRO A 16 -0.95 -0.46 -5.06
N PHE A 17 0.03 0.23 -4.48
CA PHE A 17 -0.14 1.01 -3.26
C PHE A 17 0.15 2.48 -3.58
N HIS A 18 -0.74 3.36 -3.13
CA HIS A 18 -0.64 4.79 -3.36
C HIS A 18 -0.92 5.55 -2.07
N VAL A 19 -0.08 6.54 -1.77
CA VAL A 19 -0.33 7.47 -0.67
C VAL A 19 0.07 8.90 -1.07
N ASP A 20 -0.85 9.83 -0.79
CA ASP A 20 -0.62 11.27 -0.84
C ASP A 20 -0.50 11.80 0.58
N ARG A 21 0.66 12.34 0.95
CA ARG A 21 0.85 12.97 2.25
C ARG A 21 2.04 13.91 2.23
N LYS A 22 2.05 14.89 3.15
CA LYS A 22 3.16 15.85 3.33
C LYS A 22 3.68 16.51 2.02
N GLY A 23 2.82 16.66 1.00
CA GLY A 23 3.22 17.26 -0.27
C GLY A 23 4.02 16.35 -1.21
N TYR A 24 4.01 15.03 -1.00
CA TYR A 24 4.53 14.05 -1.97
C TYR A 24 3.50 12.98 -2.31
N HIS A 25 3.76 12.32 -3.45
CA HIS A 25 3.03 11.15 -3.93
C HIS A 25 3.98 9.95 -3.94
N LEU A 26 3.62 8.88 -3.23
CA LEU A 26 4.31 7.61 -3.32
C LEU A 26 3.43 6.60 -4.04
N VAL A 27 3.94 6.06 -5.15
CA VAL A 27 3.29 5.02 -5.95
C VAL A 27 4.20 3.79 -5.98
N LEU A 28 3.65 2.64 -5.59
CA LEU A 28 4.28 1.34 -5.71
C LEU A 28 3.38 0.47 -6.60
N ASP A 29 3.82 0.14 -7.81
CA ASP A 29 2.93 -0.47 -8.82
C ASP A 29 2.56 -1.93 -8.54
N LYS A 30 3.47 -2.69 -7.92
CA LYS A 30 3.38 -4.16 -7.83
C LYS A 30 3.81 -4.68 -6.46
N VAL A 31 3.05 -4.33 -5.43
CA VAL A 31 3.27 -4.86 -4.08
C VAL A 31 2.60 -6.23 -3.97
N PRO A 32 3.29 -7.27 -3.46
CA PRO A 32 2.69 -8.58 -3.21
C PRO A 32 1.44 -8.48 -2.31
N ALA A 33 0.36 -9.16 -2.69
CA ALA A 33 -0.89 -9.12 -1.95
C ALA A 33 -1.75 -10.36 -2.21
N LEU A 34 -2.79 -10.53 -1.40
CA LEU A 34 -3.95 -11.36 -1.74
C LEU A 34 -5.00 -10.49 -2.42
N VAL A 35 -5.40 -10.86 -3.63
CA VAL A 35 -6.39 -10.13 -4.44
C VAL A 35 -7.65 -10.99 -4.61
N CYS A 36 -8.81 -10.39 -4.35
CA CYS A 36 -10.08 -11.07 -4.52
C CYS A 36 -10.43 -11.14 -6.01
N GLN A 37 -10.60 -12.36 -6.50
CA GLN A 37 -10.94 -12.60 -7.91
C GLN A 37 -12.36 -12.15 -8.30
N GLN A 38 -13.20 -11.80 -7.31
CA GLN A 38 -14.59 -11.40 -7.56
C GLN A 38 -14.81 -9.88 -7.47
N CYS A 39 -14.28 -9.21 -6.43
CA CYS A 39 -14.51 -7.78 -6.21
C CYS A 39 -13.25 -6.93 -6.31
N GLY A 40 -12.08 -7.54 -6.52
CA GLY A 40 -10.80 -6.81 -6.62
C GLY A 40 -10.20 -6.35 -5.29
N GLU A 41 -10.81 -6.71 -4.14
CA GLU A 41 -10.29 -6.32 -2.83
C GLU A 41 -8.85 -6.82 -2.62
N VAL A 42 -8.01 -5.98 -2.03
CA VAL A 42 -6.58 -6.21 -1.85
C VAL A 42 -6.26 -6.31 -0.37
N TYR A 43 -5.50 -7.35 -0.01
CA TYR A 43 -4.99 -7.54 1.34
C TYR A 43 -3.46 -7.66 1.28
N PHE A 44 -2.76 -6.66 1.81
CA PHE A 44 -1.31 -6.72 2.00
C PHE A 44 -0.96 -7.54 3.24
N GLY A 45 0.11 -8.33 3.16
CA GLY A 45 0.61 -9.10 4.30
C GLY A 45 1.39 -8.21 5.28
N GLU A 46 1.69 -8.75 6.45
CA GLU A 46 2.45 -8.07 7.50
C GLU A 46 3.80 -7.55 6.99
N ALA A 47 4.59 -8.40 6.32
CA ALA A 47 5.90 -8.02 5.80
C ALA A 47 5.83 -6.90 4.75
N GLU A 48 4.82 -6.91 3.88
CA GLU A 48 4.60 -5.84 2.91
C GLU A 48 4.17 -4.54 3.60
N VAL A 49 3.28 -4.61 4.59
CA VAL A 49 2.84 -3.46 5.38
C VAL A 49 4.02 -2.83 6.15
N ASP A 50 4.85 -3.64 6.81
CA ASP A 50 6.02 -3.16 7.53
C ASP A 50 6.99 -2.42 6.61
N SER A 51 7.22 -2.98 5.41
CA SER A 51 8.09 -2.37 4.40
C SER A 51 7.52 -1.07 3.85
N ILE A 52 6.21 -1.03 3.56
CA ILE A 52 5.51 0.18 3.12
C ILE A 52 5.60 1.28 4.18
N GLN A 53 5.36 0.93 5.45
CA GLN A 53 5.42 1.87 6.57
C GLN A 53 6.84 2.43 6.75
N ALA A 54 7.86 1.57 6.73
CA ALA A 54 9.26 1.99 6.82
C ALA A 54 9.65 2.95 5.69
N ALA A 55 9.27 2.64 4.44
CA ALA A 55 9.51 3.50 3.29
C ALA A 55 8.81 4.87 3.45
N THR A 56 7.54 4.86 3.86
CA THR A 56 6.76 6.08 4.07
C THR A 56 7.38 6.97 5.15
N LEU A 57 7.82 6.38 6.27
CA LEU A 57 8.51 7.12 7.35
C LEU A 57 9.83 7.72 6.90
N ALA A 58 10.61 6.99 6.09
CA ALA A 58 11.88 7.48 5.57
C ALA A 58 11.68 8.68 4.62
N ILE A 59 10.67 8.62 3.75
CA ILE A 59 10.33 9.71 2.84
C ILE A 59 9.81 10.91 3.63
N ASP A 60 8.88 10.70 4.56
CA ASP A 60 8.37 11.73 5.46
C ASP A 60 9.52 12.53 6.12
N ALA A 61 10.53 11.83 6.64
CA ALA A 61 11.67 12.45 7.30
C ALA A 61 12.58 13.27 6.36
N GLN A 62 12.61 12.96 5.05
CA GLN A 62 13.33 13.78 4.07
C GLN A 62 12.49 14.96 3.62
N VAL A 63 11.19 14.74 3.44
CA VAL A 63 10.22 15.76 3.05
C VAL A 63 10.19 16.87 4.10
N ASP A 64 10.19 16.55 5.40
CA ASP A 64 10.24 17.55 6.47
C ASP A 64 11.48 18.48 6.40
N LYS A 65 12.54 18.11 5.67
CA LYS A 65 13.75 18.92 5.50
C LYS A 65 13.74 19.80 4.25
N ILE A 66 12.94 19.44 3.24
CA ILE A 66 12.99 20.06 1.90
C ILE A 66 11.67 20.71 1.51
N ALA A 67 10.55 20.27 2.10
CA ALA A 67 9.25 20.84 1.84
C ALA A 67 9.10 22.14 2.63
N VAL A 68 8.71 23.18 1.93
CA VAL A 68 8.26 24.42 2.56
C VAL A 68 6.82 24.19 3.04
N PRO A 69 6.47 24.55 4.29
CA PRO A 69 5.09 24.52 4.76
C PRO A 69 4.20 25.31 3.80
N ALA A 70 3.04 24.75 3.45
CA ALA A 70 2.03 25.45 2.66
C ALA A 70 1.47 26.66 3.42
#